data_AF-A0AAW4KQ34-F1
#
_entry.id   AF-A0AAW4KQ34-F1
#
_cell.length_a   1.000
_cell.length_b   1.000
_cell.length_c   1.000
_cell.angle_alpha   90.00
_cell.angle_beta   90.00
_cell.angle_gamma   90.00
#
_symmetry.space_group_name_H-M   'P 1'
#
loop_
_entity.id
_entity.type
_entity.pdbx_description
1 polymer ?
#
loop_
_entity_poly.entity_id
_entity_poly.type
_entity_poly.pdbx_seq_one_letter_code
_entity_poly.pdbx_strand_id
1 'polypeptide(L)'
;STIYTQASQYRVVLQAQSGETLGPAALNQIHVKTTDGGQVRLSSLAHVEQRQAQLAIAHIGQFPAVMMSFNLAPGVALGKGVELINQT
;
A
#
# COMPACT_ATOMS: atom_id res chain seq x y z
N SER A 1 10.16 17.87 9.19
CA SER A 1 10.11 19.07 10.05
C SER A 1 9.33 18.73 11.31
N THR A 2 9.68 19.31 12.46
CA THR A 2 9.04 19.04 13.76
C THR A 2 8.70 20.38 14.40
N ILE A 3 7.45 20.56 14.83
CA ILE A 3 7.02 21.74 15.60
C ILE A 3 7.04 21.36 17.07
N TYR A 4 7.70 22.19 17.87
CA TYR A 4 7.80 22.02 19.31
C TYR A 4 6.81 22.98 19.97
N THR A 5 5.98 22.46 20.85
CA THR A 5 5.19 23.26 21.79
C THR A 5 5.78 23.10 23.19
N GLN A 6 5.32 23.89 24.15
CA GLN A 6 5.85 23.88 25.53
C GLN A 6 5.84 22.49 26.19
N ALA A 7 4.96 21.57 25.75
CA ALA A 7 4.81 20.26 26.35
C ALA A 7 4.90 19.09 25.35
N SER A 8 5.06 19.33 24.05
CA SER A 8 4.96 18.27 23.04
C SER A 8 5.72 18.57 21.75
N GLN A 9 5.92 17.52 20.94
CA GLN A 9 6.54 17.61 19.63
C GLN A 9 5.61 17.00 18.59
N TYR A 10 5.39 17.72 17.49
CA TYR A 10 4.52 17.31 16.40
C TYR A 10 5.29 17.17 15.10
N ARG A 11 5.08 16.08 14.38
CA ARG A 11 5.64 15.89 13.04
C ARG A 11 4.82 16.68 12.03
N VAL A 12 5.50 17.49 11.22
CA VAL A 12 4.86 18.16 10.08
C VAL A 12 5.00 17.30 8.84
N VAL A 13 3.86 16.96 8.25
CA VAL A 13 3.75 16.26 6.96
C VAL A 13 3.10 17.21 5.97
N LEU A 14 3.77 17.48 4.86
CA LEU A 14 3.22 18.27 3.76
C LEU A 14 2.62 17.32 2.73
N GLN A 15 1.42 17.65 2.25
CA GLN A 15 0.73 16.89 1.22
C GLN A 15 0.15 17.83 0.17
N ALA A 16 0.03 17.36 -1.07
CA ALA A 16 -0.67 18.09 -2.11
C ALA A 16 -2.18 18.09 -1.80
N GLN A 17 -2.83 19.25 -1.92
CA GLN A 17 -4.25 19.42 -1.54
C GLN A 17 -5.22 18.51 -2.31
N SER A 18 -4.90 18.11 -3.54
CA SER A 18 -5.77 17.29 -4.40
C SER A 18 -5.06 16.06 -4.97
N GLY A 19 -3.95 15.63 -4.34
CA GLY A 19 -3.18 14.48 -4.82
C GLY A 19 -3.99 13.17 -4.83
N GLU A 20 -4.87 12.99 -3.84
CA GLU A 20 -5.65 11.75 -3.69
C GLU A 20 -6.80 11.63 -4.71
N THR A 21 -7.42 12.74 -5.11
CA THR A 21 -8.53 12.74 -6.07
C THR A 21 -8.09 12.55 -7.52
N LEU A 22 -6.87 12.99 -7.86
CA LEU A 22 -6.32 12.90 -9.22
C LEU A 22 -5.68 11.54 -9.53
N GLY A 23 -5.43 10.71 -8.52
CA GLY A 23 -4.79 9.41 -8.66
C GLY A 23 -3.40 9.49 -9.32
N PRO A 24 -2.90 8.39 -9.92
CA PRO A 24 -1.57 8.37 -10.53
C PRO A 24 -1.39 9.37 -11.69
N ALA A 25 -2.47 9.81 -12.33
CA ALA A 25 -2.43 10.82 -13.39
C ALA A 25 -1.93 12.19 -12.90
N ALA A 26 -2.03 12.47 -11.59
CA ALA A 26 -1.48 13.67 -10.96
C ALA A 26 0.04 13.79 -11.18
N LEU A 27 0.75 12.67 -11.28
CA LEU A 27 2.20 12.63 -11.45
C LEU A 27 2.66 13.30 -12.75
N ASN A 28 1.80 13.36 -13.77
CA ASN A 28 2.07 14.04 -15.04
C ASN A 28 2.17 15.57 -14.90
N GLN A 29 1.63 16.12 -13.81
CA GLN A 29 1.65 17.57 -13.53
C GLN A 29 2.87 17.96 -12.67
N ILE A 30 3.64 16.98 -12.18
CA ILE A 30 4.80 17.23 -11.33
C ILE A 30 5.98 17.73 -12.18
N HIS A 31 6.52 18.86 -11.76
CA HIS A 31 7.73 19.44 -12.32
C HIS A 31 8.86 19.35 -11.29
N VAL A 32 10.03 18.94 -11.75
CA VAL A 32 11.25 18.81 -10.93
C VAL A 32 12.19 19.94 -11.34
N LYS A 33 12.77 20.61 -10.34
CA LYS A 33 13.79 21.63 -10.58
C LYS A 33 15.08 20.97 -11.07
N THR A 34 15.66 21.54 -12.12
CA THR A 34 16.96 21.14 -12.64
C THR A 34 18.09 21.93 -11.97
N THR A 35 19.31 21.48 -12.14
CA THR A 35 20.51 22.09 -11.51
C THR A 35 20.80 23.50 -12.02
N ASP A 36 20.37 23.81 -13.25
CA ASP A 36 20.44 25.13 -13.88
C ASP A 36 19.27 26.04 -13.49
N GLY A 37 18.39 25.61 -12.56
CA GLY A 37 17.26 26.39 -12.07
C GLY A 37 16.01 26.34 -12.94
N GLY A 38 16.06 25.64 -14.08
CA GLY A 38 14.90 25.32 -14.90
C GLY A 38 13.94 24.33 -14.24
N GLN A 39 12.87 24.00 -14.96
CA GLN A 39 11.91 22.98 -14.57
C GLN A 39 11.65 22.00 -15.71
N VAL A 40 11.63 20.71 -15.40
CA VAL A 40 11.28 19.65 -16.34
C VAL A 40 10.15 18.79 -15.76
N ARG A 41 9.30 18.23 -16.62
CA ARG A 41 8.26 17.29 -16.20
C ARG A 41 8.88 16.00 -15.66
N LEU A 42 8.32 15.45 -14.60
CA LEU A 42 8.75 14.18 -14.02
C LEU A 42 8.73 13.04 -15.06
N SER A 43 7.74 13.03 -15.95
CA SER A 43 7.58 12.04 -17.02
C SER A 43 8.74 12.01 -18.03
N SER A 44 9.52 13.10 -18.12
CA SER A 44 10.72 13.15 -18.97
C SER A 44 11.92 12.42 -18.34
N LEU A 45 11.84 12.08 -17.06
CA LEU A 45 12.92 11.45 -16.28
C LEU A 45 12.57 10.04 -15.80
N ALA A 46 11.28 9.75 -15.60
CA ALA A 46 10.80 8.49 -15.06
C ALA A 46 9.54 8.00 -15.78
N HIS A 47 9.37 6.67 -15.83
CA HIS A 47 8.14 6.03 -16.29
C HIS A 47 7.29 5.60 -15.11
N VAL A 48 5.98 5.84 -15.20
CA VAL A 48 5.00 5.48 -14.17
C VAL A 48 4.02 4.49 -14.75
N GLU A 49 3.88 3.34 -14.10
CA GLU A 49 2.91 2.31 -14.47
C GLU A 49 2.09 1.87 -13.25
N GLN A 50 0.85 1.44 -13.50
CA GLN A 50 0.04 0.75 -12.50
C GLN A 50 0.18 -0.75 -12.70
N ARG A 51 0.50 -1.46 -11.63
CA ARG A 51 0.60 -2.92 -11.62
C ARG A 51 -0.08 -3.49 -10.38
N GLN A 52 -0.52 -4.74 -10.47
CA GLN A 52 -1.01 -5.45 -9.30
C GLN A 52 0.14 -5.69 -8.31
N ALA A 53 -0.13 -5.50 -7.03
CA ALA A 53 0.81 -5.74 -5.95
C ALA A 53 0.06 -6.35 -4.76
N GLN A 54 0.76 -7.18 -3.98
CA GLN A 54 0.21 -7.69 -2.73
C GLN A 54 0.15 -6.55 -1.71
N LEU A 55 -1.03 -6.31 -1.13
CA LEU A 55 -1.21 -5.29 -0.09
C LEU A 55 -0.48 -5.66 1.21
N ALA A 56 -0.41 -6.96 1.49
CA ALA A 56 0.31 -7.51 2.62
C ALA A 56 0.83 -8.91 2.28
N ILE A 57 1.99 -9.25 2.84
CA ILE A 57 2.56 -10.60 2.79
C ILE A 57 2.50 -11.15 4.21
N ALA A 58 1.55 -12.04 4.47
CA ALA A 58 1.42 -12.70 5.77
C ALA A 58 2.45 -13.83 5.88
N HIS A 59 2.94 -14.06 7.10
CA HIS A 59 3.94 -15.09 7.40
C HIS A 59 3.49 -15.95 8.58
N ILE A 60 3.77 -17.25 8.52
CA ILE A 60 3.74 -18.16 9.68
C ILE A 60 5.17 -18.64 9.90
N GLY A 61 5.77 -18.24 11.02
CA GLY A 61 7.22 -18.38 11.22
C GLY A 61 7.98 -17.53 10.19
N GLN A 62 8.89 -18.16 9.44
CA GLN A 62 9.70 -17.51 8.41
C GLN A 62 9.15 -17.66 6.98
N PHE A 63 7.99 -18.33 6.81
CA PHE A 63 7.46 -18.66 5.49
C PHE A 63 6.21 -17.82 5.18
N PRO A 64 6.06 -17.32 3.93
CA PRO A 64 4.82 -16.72 3.47
C PRO A 64 3.63 -17.68 3.62
N ALA A 65 2.50 -17.17 4.07
CA ALA A 65 1.29 -17.95 4.32
C ALA A 65 0.04 -17.16 3.97
N VAL A 66 -1.07 -17.88 3.75
CA VAL A 66 -2.40 -17.29 3.56
C VAL A 66 -3.29 -17.76 4.70
N MET A 67 -4.01 -16.82 5.33
CA MET A 67 -4.99 -17.16 6.36
C MET A 67 -6.37 -17.27 5.71
N MET A 68 -6.99 -18.44 5.85
CA MET A 68 -8.34 -18.70 5.36
C MET A 68 -9.26 -19.02 6.54
N SER A 69 -10.43 -18.41 6.56
CA SER A 69 -11.49 -18.70 7.52
C SER A 69 -12.73 -19.21 6.76
N PHE A 70 -13.45 -20.14 7.38
CA PHE A 70 -14.64 -20.74 6.80
C PHE A 70 -15.63 -21.12 7.88
N ASN A 71 -16.89 -21.27 7.49
CA ASN A 71 -17.94 -21.85 8.32
C ASN A 71 -18.33 -23.22 7.77
N LEU A 72 -18.80 -24.09 8.66
CA LEU A 72 -19.33 -25.39 8.29
C LEU A 72 -20.81 -25.26 7.94
N ALA A 73 -21.29 -26.11 7.03
CA ALA A 73 -22.73 -26.26 6.82
C ALA A 73 -23.40 -26.84 8.08
N PRO A 74 -24.71 -26.58 8.30
CA PRO A 74 -25.42 -27.11 9.46
C PRO A 74 -25.30 -28.63 9.57
N GLY A 75 -24.99 -29.14 10.78
CA GLY A 75 -24.86 -30.58 11.05
C GLY A 75 -23.55 -31.22 10.56
N VAL A 76 -22.65 -30.46 9.92
CA VAL A 76 -21.34 -30.98 9.49
C VAL A 76 -20.31 -30.86 10.61
N ALA A 77 -19.65 -31.98 10.92
CA ALA A 77 -18.57 -32.01 11.89
C ALA A 77 -17.31 -31.28 11.36
N LEU A 78 -16.61 -30.56 12.25
CA LEU A 78 -15.38 -29.85 11.91
C LEU A 78 -14.31 -30.75 11.29
N GLY A 79 -14.16 -31.97 11.80
CA GLY A 79 -13.20 -32.93 11.25
C GLY A 79 -13.45 -33.23 9.76
N LYS A 80 -14.72 -33.28 9.33
CA LYS A 80 -15.05 -33.50 7.92
C LYS A 80 -14.69 -32.29 7.05
N GLY A 81 -14.86 -31.08 7.58
CA GLY A 81 -14.44 -29.85 6.91
C GLY A 81 -12.92 -29.77 6.75
N VAL A 82 -12.17 -30.09 7.81
CA VAL A 82 -10.69 -30.11 7.78
C VAL A 82 -10.16 -31.17 6.82
N GLU A 83 -10.77 -32.36 6.80
CA GLU A 83 -10.38 -33.42 5.87
C GLU A 83 -10.53 -32.99 4.41
N LEU A 84 -11.62 -32.31 4.06
CA LEU A 84 -11.85 -31.81 2.70
C LEU A 84 -10.81 -30.78 2.27
N ILE A 85 -10.41 -29.89 3.19
CA ILE A 85 -9.39 -28.87 2.93
C ILE A 85 -8.02 -29.51 2.67
N ASN A 86 -7.67 -30.56 3.43
CA ASN A 86 -6.38 -31.23 3.30
C ASN A 86 -6.25 -32.14 2.06
N GLN A 87 -7.35 -32.42 1.36
CA GLN A 87 -7.36 -33.24 0.14
C GLN A 87 -7.15 -32.43 -1.15
N THR A 88 -7.17 -31.10 -1.06
CA THR A 88 -6.97 -30.16 -2.18
C THR A 88 -5.52 -29.70 -2.21
#